data_AF-A0A1Q8SP58-F1
#
_entry.id   AF-A0A1Q8SP58-F1
#
_cell.length_a   1.000
_cell.length_b   1.000
_cell.length_c   1.000
_cell.angle_alpha   90.00
_cell.angle_beta   90.00
_cell.angle_gamma   90.00
#
_symmetry.space_group_name_H-M   'P 1'
#
loop_
_entity.id
_entity.type
_entity.pdbx_description
1 polymer ?
#
loop_
_entity_poly.entity_id
_entity_poly.type
_entity_poly.pdbx_seq_one_letter_code
_entity_poly.pdbx_strand_id
1 'polypeptide(L)'
;MAGTTYDLRAHVLDDDGETVRESFSLGYPSPLGNAQSIDKFWAFLQPYMEAEDGVERTWHHLKENTGYLVPVDNRREGWRWSIARSFMLGAHWPYLQLLFSPFLGLNALGRMLAMRTSKIPQWPEEVERANPVEPDDPYRLTWRDNGPLGWWELYWPLLCTVIGVGAFVGALGWIVSGLWR
;
A
#
# COMPACT_ATOMS: atom_id res chain seq x y z
N MET A 1 -10.58 -24.87 -3.37
CA MET A 1 -11.03 -23.89 -4.39
C MET A 1 -9.90 -22.91 -4.60
N ALA A 2 -9.27 -22.91 -5.78
CA ALA A 2 -8.30 -21.87 -6.11
C ALA A 2 -9.08 -20.55 -6.26
N GLY A 3 -8.76 -19.54 -5.46
CA GLY A 3 -9.42 -18.25 -5.56
C GLY A 3 -9.06 -17.57 -6.87
N THR A 4 -10.05 -17.17 -7.67
CA THR A 4 -9.83 -16.31 -8.83
C THR A 4 -9.47 -14.91 -8.34
N THR A 5 -8.36 -14.36 -8.82
CA THR A 5 -8.00 -12.95 -8.60
C THR A 5 -8.25 -12.17 -9.90
N TYR A 6 -8.62 -10.91 -9.75
CA TYR A 6 -8.84 -10.00 -10.88
C TYR A 6 -7.72 -8.96 -10.86
N ASP A 7 -7.16 -8.61 -12.01
CA ASP A 7 -6.14 -7.56 -12.11
C ASP A 7 -6.36 -6.72 -13.37
N LEU A 8 -5.95 -5.45 -13.31
CA LEU A 8 -5.95 -4.55 -14.45
C LEU A 8 -4.58 -4.63 -15.11
N ARG A 9 -4.54 -4.90 -16.43
CA ARG A 9 -3.30 -4.96 -17.21
C ARG A 9 -3.33 -3.96 -18.34
N ALA A 10 -2.19 -3.34 -18.55
CA ALA A 10 -1.91 -2.55 -19.73
C ALA A 10 -1.05 -3.39 -20.68
N HIS A 11 -1.36 -3.28 -21.97
CA HIS A 11 -0.67 -3.98 -23.05
C HIS A 11 -0.06 -2.96 -23.99
N VAL A 12 1.23 -3.12 -24.30
CA VAL A 12 1.89 -2.38 -25.37
C VAL A 12 1.77 -3.23 -26.63
N LEU A 13 1.08 -2.69 -27.62
CA LEU A 13 0.82 -3.36 -28.89
C LEU A 13 1.92 -3.02 -29.91
N ASP A 14 2.12 -3.91 -30.89
CA ASP A 14 2.95 -3.65 -32.06
C ASP A 14 2.21 -2.76 -33.07
N ASP A 15 2.90 -2.39 -34.16
CA ASP A 15 2.35 -1.51 -35.20
C ASP A 15 1.07 -2.06 -35.88
N ASP A 16 0.83 -3.37 -35.78
CA ASP A 16 -0.38 -4.03 -36.27
C ASP A 16 -1.63 -3.81 -35.38
N GLY A 17 -1.44 -3.30 -34.15
CA GLY A 17 -2.52 -3.10 -33.19
C GLY A 17 -3.12 -4.40 -32.62
N GLU A 18 -2.52 -5.56 -32.89
CA GLU A 18 -3.03 -6.87 -32.47
C GLU A 18 -1.99 -7.65 -31.66
N THR A 19 -0.72 -7.55 -32.04
CA THR A 19 0.37 -8.29 -31.40
C THR A 19 0.79 -7.61 -30.10
N VAL A 20 0.64 -8.31 -28.97
CA VAL A 20 1.09 -7.83 -27.65
C VAL A 20 2.60 -7.97 -27.53
N ARG A 21 3.32 -6.86 -27.43
CA ARG A 21 4.77 -6.83 -27.20
C ARG A 21 5.11 -6.94 -25.72
N GLU A 22 4.45 -6.14 -24.90
CA GLU A 22 4.70 -6.05 -23.48
C GLU A 22 3.39 -5.98 -22.70
N SER A 23 3.42 -6.45 -21.46
CA SER A 23 2.27 -6.42 -20.55
C SER A 23 2.74 -6.10 -19.15
N PHE A 24 2.10 -5.13 -18.53
CA PHE A 24 2.35 -4.79 -17.13
C PHE A 24 1.04 -4.69 -16.36
N SER A 25 1.06 -5.16 -15.12
CA SER A 25 -0.11 -5.10 -14.23
C SER A 25 -0.14 -3.75 -13.55
N LEU A 26 -1.26 -3.04 -13.66
CA LEU A 26 -1.54 -1.78 -12.99
C LEU A 26 -2.01 -1.98 -11.54
N GLY A 27 -2.41 -3.21 -11.20
CA GLY A 27 -2.80 -3.59 -9.84
C GLY A 27 -3.95 -4.58 -9.80
N TYR A 28 -4.19 -5.10 -8.60
CA TYR A 28 -5.31 -5.97 -8.27
C TYR A 28 -6.13 -5.29 -7.16
N PRO A 29 -7.45 -5.56 -7.06
CA PRO A 29 -8.25 -5.03 -5.98
C PRO A 29 -7.81 -5.70 -4.67
N SER A 30 -8.34 -5.27 -3.53
CA SER A 30 -8.14 -5.97 -2.26
C SER A 30 -8.27 -7.50 -2.43
N PRO A 31 -7.57 -8.35 -1.66
CA PRO A 31 -7.76 -9.80 -1.71
C PRO A 31 -9.21 -10.28 -1.53
N LEU A 32 -10.09 -9.41 -1.01
CA LEU A 32 -11.54 -9.62 -0.87
C LEU A 32 -12.37 -8.97 -2.00
N GLY A 33 -11.71 -8.42 -3.01
CA GLY A 33 -12.30 -7.75 -4.15
C GLY A 33 -12.82 -8.72 -5.20
N ASN A 34 -13.67 -8.21 -6.08
CA ASN A 34 -14.32 -8.95 -7.16
C ASN A 34 -14.11 -8.25 -8.51
N ALA A 35 -14.66 -8.79 -9.60
CA ALA A 35 -14.56 -8.18 -10.93
C ALA A 35 -15.01 -6.70 -10.94
N GLN A 36 -16.11 -6.35 -10.26
CA GLN A 36 -16.60 -4.97 -10.17
C GLN A 36 -15.64 -4.04 -9.41
N SER A 37 -14.74 -4.59 -8.60
CA SER A 37 -13.70 -3.80 -7.93
C SER A 37 -12.65 -3.30 -8.93
N ILE A 38 -12.46 -3.99 -10.04
CA ILE A 38 -11.62 -3.51 -11.16
C ILE A 38 -12.29 -2.32 -11.84
N ASP A 39 -13.61 -2.35 -12.06
CA ASP A 39 -14.32 -1.23 -12.69
C ASP A 39 -14.13 0.07 -11.91
N LYS A 40 -14.13 0.00 -10.57
CA LYS A 40 -13.84 1.16 -9.72
C LYS A 40 -12.40 1.65 -9.84
N PHE A 41 -11.46 0.72 -9.96
CA PHE A 41 -10.04 1.06 -10.15
C PHE A 41 -9.81 1.69 -11.54
N TRP A 42 -10.45 1.17 -12.58
CA TRP A 42 -10.45 1.74 -13.92
C TRP A 42 -11.12 3.12 -13.96
N ALA A 43 -12.27 3.29 -13.30
CA ALA A 43 -12.97 4.57 -13.20
C ALA A 43 -12.18 5.66 -12.46
N PHE A 44 -11.14 5.28 -11.70
CA PHE A 44 -10.17 6.22 -11.14
C PHE A 44 -9.04 6.53 -12.13
N LEU A 45 -8.47 5.52 -12.78
CA LEU A 45 -7.32 5.67 -13.68
C LEU A 45 -7.67 6.33 -15.01
N GLN A 46 -8.76 5.93 -15.65
CA GLN A 46 -9.11 6.42 -16.99
C GLN A 46 -9.30 7.94 -17.03
N PRO A 47 -10.08 8.57 -16.13
CA PRO A 47 -10.25 10.02 -16.17
C PRO A 47 -8.94 10.76 -15.88
N TYR A 48 -8.08 10.22 -15.02
CA TYR A 48 -6.76 10.80 -14.77
C TYR A 48 -5.91 10.89 -16.05
N MET A 49 -6.02 9.89 -16.95
CA MET A 49 -5.24 9.83 -18.18
C MET A 49 -5.88 10.55 -19.37
N GLU A 50 -7.21 10.52 -19.48
CA GLU A 50 -7.92 10.92 -20.69
C GLU A 50 -8.71 12.24 -20.56
N ALA A 51 -9.15 12.61 -19.36
CA ALA A 51 -9.95 13.82 -19.16
C ALA A 51 -9.06 15.07 -19.09
N GLU A 52 -9.53 16.18 -19.66
CA GLU A 52 -8.81 17.47 -19.61
C GLU A 52 -8.57 17.96 -18.17
N ASP A 53 -9.55 17.73 -17.28
CA ASP A 53 -9.48 18.05 -15.84
C ASP A 53 -9.03 16.84 -14.99
N GLY A 54 -8.51 15.78 -15.61
CA GLY A 54 -8.21 14.50 -14.97
C GLY A 54 -7.24 14.59 -13.80
N VAL A 55 -6.18 15.40 -13.95
CA VAL A 55 -5.16 15.64 -12.92
C VAL A 55 -5.75 16.41 -11.74
N GLU A 56 -6.48 17.51 -12.01
CA GLU A 56 -7.14 18.34 -10.99
C GLU A 56 -8.16 17.52 -10.19
N ARG A 57 -9.02 16.78 -10.89
CA ARG A 57 -10.03 15.91 -10.26
C ARG A 57 -9.38 14.85 -9.37
N THR A 58 -8.31 14.23 -9.85
CA THR A 58 -7.55 13.25 -9.08
C THR A 58 -6.91 13.88 -7.86
N TRP A 59 -6.32 15.07 -8.02
CA TRP A 59 -5.74 15.83 -6.92
C TRP A 59 -6.76 16.13 -5.82
N HIS A 60 -7.95 16.65 -6.20
CA HIS A 60 -9.05 16.88 -5.26
C HIS A 60 -9.48 15.59 -4.58
N HIS A 61 -9.66 14.51 -5.34
CA HIS A 61 -10.02 13.22 -4.77
C HIS A 61 -8.97 12.70 -3.77
N LEU A 62 -7.68 12.82 -4.10
CA LEU A 62 -6.60 12.40 -3.21
C LEU A 62 -6.54 13.24 -1.95
N LYS A 63 -6.74 14.56 -2.07
CA LYS A 63 -6.70 15.50 -0.96
C LYS A 63 -7.90 15.40 -0.03
N GLU A 64 -9.08 15.13 -0.58
CA GLU A 64 -10.35 15.14 0.16
C GLU A 64 -10.77 13.75 0.64
N ASN A 65 -10.49 12.70 -0.14
CA ASN A 65 -11.08 11.37 0.05
C ASN A 65 -10.06 10.25 0.30
N THR A 66 -8.77 10.47 0.07
CA THR A 66 -7.77 9.40 0.24
C THR A 66 -7.14 9.45 1.61
N GLY A 67 -7.02 8.28 2.23
CA GLY A 67 -6.50 8.15 3.59
C GLY A 67 -5.05 8.60 3.72
N TYR A 68 -4.14 8.17 2.81
CA TYR A 68 -2.70 8.37 3.00
C TYR A 68 -1.82 8.22 1.73
N LEU A 69 -0.97 9.21 1.46
CA LEU A 69 0.11 9.21 0.46
C LEU A 69 1.38 8.55 1.04
N VAL A 70 1.79 7.40 0.50
CA VAL A 70 2.80 6.60 1.18
C VAL A 70 4.19 7.23 1.03
N PRO A 71 4.98 7.37 2.11
CA PRO A 71 6.30 7.99 2.07
C PRO A 71 7.35 7.05 1.48
N VAL A 72 7.32 6.89 0.16
CA VAL A 72 8.30 6.11 -0.62
C VAL A 72 9.08 6.94 -1.62
N ASP A 73 8.62 8.16 -1.92
CA ASP A 73 9.32 9.08 -2.81
C ASP A 73 10.69 9.46 -2.21
N ASN A 74 11.76 9.01 -2.89
CA ASN A 74 13.16 9.21 -2.54
C ASN A 74 13.54 8.77 -1.11
N ARG A 75 12.78 7.83 -0.53
CA ARG A 75 13.03 7.33 0.82
C ARG A 75 12.49 5.93 1.04
N ARG A 76 12.98 5.28 2.10
CA ARG A 76 12.36 4.08 2.66
C ARG A 76 11.15 4.44 3.52
N GLU A 77 10.17 3.55 3.53
CA GLU A 77 9.03 3.63 4.43
C GLU A 77 9.51 3.63 5.90
N GLY A 78 8.92 4.51 6.73
CA GLY A 78 9.22 4.58 8.16
C GLY A 78 8.48 3.53 8.98
N TRP A 79 8.99 3.21 10.18
CA TRP A 79 8.38 2.19 11.05
C TRP A 79 6.91 2.43 11.37
N ARG A 80 6.50 3.69 11.55
CA ARG A 80 5.11 4.09 11.80
C ARG A 80 4.19 3.61 10.69
N TRP A 81 4.65 3.79 9.45
CA TRP A 81 3.92 3.39 8.24
C TRP A 81 3.91 1.89 8.05
N SER A 82 4.99 1.18 8.42
CA SER A 82 4.98 -0.27 8.38
C SER A 82 3.94 -0.86 9.33
N ILE A 83 3.80 -0.29 10.53
CA ILE A 83 2.72 -0.69 11.46
C ILE A 83 1.35 -0.30 10.89
N ALA A 84 1.14 0.96 10.50
CA ALA A 84 -0.16 1.42 10.00
C ALA A 84 -0.63 0.60 8.78
N ARG A 85 0.26 0.34 7.81
CA ARG A 85 -0.01 -0.49 6.61
C ARG A 85 -0.40 -1.92 6.98
N SER A 86 0.28 -2.54 7.94
CA SER A 86 0.02 -3.93 8.33
C SER A 86 -1.36 -4.12 8.98
N PHE A 87 -1.93 -3.06 9.56
CA PHE A 87 -3.24 -3.10 10.22
C PHE A 87 -4.39 -2.48 9.39
N MET A 88 -4.07 -1.92 8.21
CA MET A 88 -5.02 -1.17 7.36
C MET A 88 -6.24 -1.98 6.94
N LEU A 89 -6.08 -3.28 6.65
CA LEU A 89 -7.20 -4.15 6.25
C LEU A 89 -8.27 -4.26 7.34
N GLY A 90 -7.88 -4.10 8.61
CA GLY A 90 -8.77 -4.15 9.78
C GLY A 90 -9.08 -2.78 10.36
N ALA A 91 -8.80 -1.67 9.67
CA ALA A 91 -8.89 -0.30 10.23
C ALA A 91 -10.26 0.00 10.88
N HIS A 92 -11.34 -0.55 10.34
CA HIS A 92 -12.70 -0.36 10.84
C HIS A 92 -13.11 -1.35 11.96
N TRP A 93 -12.26 -2.33 12.27
CA TRP A 93 -12.55 -3.41 13.22
C TRP A 93 -11.43 -3.57 14.25
N PRO A 94 -11.36 -2.67 15.26
CA PRO A 94 -10.27 -2.67 16.24
C PRO A 94 -10.18 -3.98 17.03
N TYR A 95 -11.30 -4.63 17.30
CA TYR A 95 -11.31 -5.93 17.98
C TYR A 95 -10.66 -7.05 17.14
N LEU A 96 -10.87 -7.04 15.82
CA LEU A 96 -10.21 -7.99 14.92
C LEU A 96 -8.72 -7.70 14.81
N GLN A 97 -8.31 -6.43 14.80
CA GLN A 97 -6.91 -6.05 14.86
C GLN A 97 -6.22 -6.61 16.12
N LEU A 98 -6.88 -6.54 17.27
CA LEU A 98 -6.36 -7.12 18.51
C LEU A 98 -6.32 -8.66 18.46
N LEU A 99 -7.39 -9.29 17.99
CA LEU A 99 -7.48 -10.76 17.88
C LEU A 99 -6.38 -11.32 16.97
N PHE A 100 -6.16 -10.70 15.80
CA PHE A 100 -5.14 -11.10 14.83
C PHE A 100 -3.78 -10.45 15.07
N SER A 101 -3.61 -9.73 16.18
CA SER A 101 -2.40 -8.98 16.47
C SER A 101 -1.11 -9.81 16.51
N PRO A 102 -1.08 -11.11 16.90
CA PRO A 102 0.16 -11.89 16.80
C PRO A 102 0.65 -12.00 15.35
N PHE A 103 -0.27 -12.21 14.41
CA PHE A 103 0.07 -12.32 12.98
C PHE A 103 0.38 -10.95 12.37
N LEU A 104 -0.51 -9.97 12.59
CA LEU A 104 -0.35 -8.62 12.03
C LEU A 104 0.87 -7.89 12.60
N GLY A 105 1.18 -8.09 13.89
CA GLY A 105 2.36 -7.54 14.54
C GLY A 105 3.67 -8.15 14.01
N LEU A 106 3.74 -9.47 13.83
CA LEU A 106 4.88 -10.11 13.18
C LEU A 106 5.03 -9.65 11.72
N ASN A 107 3.91 -9.49 11.00
CA ASN A 107 3.93 -8.92 9.66
C ASN A 107 4.48 -7.48 9.66
N ALA A 108 4.11 -6.65 10.63
CA ALA A 108 4.63 -5.30 10.76
C ALA A 108 6.15 -5.30 10.99
N LEU A 109 6.67 -6.17 11.87
CA LEU A 109 8.11 -6.32 12.09
C LEU A 109 8.84 -6.82 10.83
N GLY A 110 8.28 -7.81 10.14
CA GLY A 110 8.80 -8.32 8.88
C GLY A 110 8.83 -7.23 7.79
N ARG A 111 7.77 -6.42 7.69
CA ARG A 111 7.69 -5.27 6.79
C ARG A 111 8.75 -4.22 7.14
N MET A 112 8.93 -3.89 8.41
CA MET A 112 9.96 -2.95 8.86
C MET A 112 11.36 -3.42 8.46
N LEU A 113 11.64 -4.72 8.61
CA LEU A 113 12.90 -5.32 8.18
C LEU A 113 13.05 -5.23 6.66
N ALA A 114 12.03 -5.68 5.91
CA ALA A 114 12.05 -5.67 4.46
C ALA A 114 12.30 -4.25 3.91
N MET A 115 11.52 -3.26 4.38
CA MET A 115 11.67 -1.87 3.93
C MET A 115 13.04 -1.27 4.29
N ARG A 116 13.64 -1.68 5.42
CA ARG A 116 15.01 -1.26 5.78
C ARG A 116 16.06 -1.88 4.90
N THR A 117 15.85 -3.07 4.37
CA THR A 117 16.81 -3.77 3.51
C THR A 117 16.61 -3.49 2.02
N SER A 118 15.41 -3.07 1.61
CA SER A 118 15.08 -2.82 0.22
C SER A 118 15.80 -1.60 -0.36
N LYS A 119 15.98 -1.61 -1.68
CA LYS A 119 16.39 -0.43 -2.45
C LYS A 119 15.31 0.66 -2.35
N ILE A 120 15.74 1.91 -2.43
CA ILE A 120 14.81 3.05 -2.53
C ILE A 120 14.20 3.00 -3.95
N PRO A 121 12.88 3.12 -4.10
CA PRO A 121 12.27 3.18 -5.41
C PRO A 121 12.70 4.48 -6.09
N GLN A 122 13.22 4.35 -7.31
CA GLN A 122 13.63 5.45 -8.17
C GLN A 122 13.08 5.18 -9.56
N TRP A 123 12.62 6.24 -10.23
CA TRP A 123 12.27 6.14 -11.63
C TRP A 123 13.54 6.05 -12.48
N PRO A 124 13.51 5.36 -13.62
CA PRO A 124 14.60 5.43 -14.58
C PRO A 124 14.84 6.87 -15.04
N GLU A 125 16.11 7.25 -15.25
CA GLU A 125 16.49 8.62 -15.66
C GLU A 125 15.76 9.11 -16.92
N GLU A 126 15.47 8.18 -17.85
CA GLU A 126 14.69 8.47 -19.06
C GLU A 126 13.26 8.91 -18.75
N VAL A 127 12.61 8.31 -17.74
CA VAL A 127 11.25 8.66 -17.31
C VAL A 127 11.25 10.01 -16.61
N GLU A 128 12.22 10.24 -15.71
CA GLU A 128 12.36 11.52 -15.00
C GLU A 128 12.63 12.68 -15.96
N ARG A 129 13.47 12.47 -16.99
CA ARG A 129 13.76 13.48 -18.01
C ARG A 129 12.58 13.72 -18.95
N ALA A 130 11.80 12.68 -19.27
CA ALA A 130 10.61 12.82 -20.12
C ALA A 130 9.45 13.50 -19.38
N ASN A 131 9.41 13.44 -18.05
CA ASN A 131 8.32 13.97 -17.24
C ASN A 131 8.87 14.84 -16.09
N PRO A 132 9.48 16.01 -16.40
CA PRO A 132 9.95 16.90 -15.36
C PRO A 132 8.75 17.48 -14.60
N VAL A 133 8.76 17.36 -13.26
CA VAL A 133 7.76 18.01 -12.41
C VAL A 133 8.09 19.49 -12.30
N GLU A 134 7.16 20.36 -12.72
CA GLU A 134 7.34 21.79 -12.63
C GLU A 134 7.42 22.24 -11.15
N PRO A 135 8.36 23.15 -10.79
CA PRO A 135 8.49 23.62 -9.41
C PRO A 135 7.20 24.21 -8.84
N ASP A 136 6.40 24.87 -9.68
CA ASP A 136 5.18 25.58 -9.32
C ASP A 136 3.90 24.80 -9.71
N ASP A 137 4.00 23.48 -9.93
CA ASP A 137 2.85 22.63 -10.24
C ASP A 137 1.79 22.70 -9.11
N PRO A 138 0.59 23.24 -9.37
CA PRO A 138 -0.45 23.40 -8.36
C PRO A 138 -1.02 22.05 -7.89
N TYR A 139 -0.84 20.99 -8.67
CA TYR A 139 -1.34 19.64 -8.39
C TYR A 139 -0.28 18.71 -7.81
N ARG A 140 0.87 19.26 -7.40
CA ARG A 140 1.90 18.47 -6.71
C ARG A 140 1.38 17.98 -5.36
N LEU A 141 1.43 16.65 -5.17
CA LEU A 141 1.15 15.98 -3.89
C LEU A 141 2.32 15.09 -3.49
N THR A 142 2.69 15.17 -2.22
CA THR A 142 3.76 14.38 -1.63
C THR A 142 3.31 13.74 -0.33
N TRP A 143 4.09 12.79 0.18
CA TRP A 143 3.82 12.20 1.50
C TRP A 143 3.83 13.22 2.66
N ARG A 144 4.37 14.44 2.45
CA ARG A 144 4.37 15.52 3.45
C ARG A 144 3.01 16.18 3.60
N ASP A 145 2.15 16.02 2.60
CA ASP A 145 0.79 16.56 2.58
C ASP A 145 -0.19 15.69 3.36
N ASN A 146 0.26 14.53 3.87
CA ASN A 146 -0.52 13.74 4.80
C ASN A 146 -0.74 14.46 6.13
N GLY A 147 -1.94 14.33 6.66
CA GLY A 147 -2.18 14.55 8.08
C GLY A 147 -1.37 13.60 8.98
N PRO A 148 -1.19 13.94 10.26
CA PRO A 148 -0.53 13.05 11.20
C PRO A 148 -1.33 11.75 11.39
N LEU A 149 -0.65 10.61 11.45
CA LEU A 149 -1.29 9.34 11.83
C LEU A 149 -1.87 9.46 13.24
N GLY A 150 -3.19 9.29 13.34
CA GLY A 150 -3.97 9.43 14.56
C GLY A 150 -3.95 8.20 15.46
N TRP A 151 -4.85 8.21 16.45
CA TRP A 151 -5.01 7.13 17.43
C TRP A 151 -5.30 5.79 16.76
N TRP A 152 -6.29 5.75 15.88
CA TRP A 152 -6.78 4.53 15.26
C TRP A 152 -5.85 4.01 14.16
N GLU A 153 -5.07 4.90 13.55
CA GLU A 153 -4.20 4.59 12.41
C GLU A 153 -2.80 4.17 12.84
N LEU A 154 -2.35 4.59 14.03
CA LEU A 154 -1.02 4.23 14.53
C LEU A 154 -1.00 3.72 15.95
N TYR A 155 -1.53 4.45 16.92
CA TYR A 155 -1.29 4.13 18.33
C TYR A 155 -2.01 2.85 18.76
N TRP A 156 -3.25 2.65 18.31
CA TRP A 156 -3.98 1.40 18.53
C TRP A 156 -3.30 0.21 17.81
N PRO A 157 -2.95 0.29 16.51
CA PRO A 157 -2.10 -0.73 15.86
C PRO A 157 -0.76 -0.99 16.54
N LEU A 158 -0.13 0.03 17.11
CA LEU A 158 1.13 -0.10 17.86
C LEU A 158 0.91 -0.91 19.14
N LEU A 159 -0.14 -0.59 19.91
CA LEU A 159 -0.52 -1.38 21.10
C LEU A 159 -0.81 -2.84 20.72
N CYS A 160 -1.59 -3.05 19.65
CA CYS A 160 -1.85 -4.39 19.12
C CYS A 160 -0.54 -5.10 18.76
N THR A 161 0.38 -4.42 18.08
CA THR A 161 1.69 -4.99 17.70
C THR A 161 2.48 -5.45 18.93
N VAL A 162 2.55 -4.61 19.97
CA VAL A 162 3.26 -4.97 21.21
C VAL A 162 2.62 -6.16 21.91
N ILE A 163 1.29 -6.15 22.05
CA ILE A 163 0.53 -7.23 22.69
C ILE A 163 0.68 -8.53 21.90
N GLY A 164 0.48 -8.48 20.59
CA GLY A 164 0.51 -9.64 19.70
C GLY A 164 1.88 -10.29 19.62
N VAL A 165 2.94 -9.49 19.44
CA VAL A 165 4.32 -10.00 19.43
C VAL A 165 4.69 -10.54 20.82
N GLY A 166 4.32 -9.85 21.90
CA GLY A 166 4.55 -10.31 23.26
C GLY A 166 3.89 -11.66 23.56
N ALA A 167 2.62 -11.82 23.16
CA ALA A 167 1.88 -13.07 23.30
C ALA A 167 2.53 -14.21 22.49
N PHE A 168 2.98 -13.92 21.26
CA PHE A 168 3.68 -14.90 20.42
C PHE A 168 5.00 -15.35 21.04
N VAL A 169 5.84 -14.42 21.49
CA VAL A 169 7.12 -14.73 22.16
C VAL A 169 6.88 -15.51 23.45
N GLY A 170 5.87 -15.13 24.24
CA GLY A 170 5.50 -15.85 25.46
C GLY A 170 5.06 -17.29 25.18
N ALA A 171 4.22 -17.49 24.16
CA ALA A 171 3.78 -18.83 23.73
C ALA A 171 4.96 -19.69 23.26
N LEU A 172 5.88 -19.13 22.44
CA LEU A 172 7.09 -19.82 22.03
C LEU A 172 7.97 -20.20 23.23
N GLY A 173 8.19 -19.29 24.17
CA GLY A 173 8.96 -19.56 25.38
C GLY A 173 8.35 -20.68 26.23
N TRP A 174 7.02 -20.69 26.37
CA TRP A 174 6.29 -21.75 27.07
C TRP A 174 6.47 -23.11 26.39
N ILE A 175 6.30 -23.17 25.06
CA ILE A 175 6.50 -24.40 24.26
C ILE A 175 7.93 -24.92 24.42
N VAL A 176 8.93 -24.04 24.26
CA VAL A 176 10.35 -24.41 24.42
C VAL A 176 10.62 -24.91 25.83
N SER A 177 10.09 -24.25 26.87
CA SER A 177 10.26 -24.72 28.25
C SER A 177 9.65 -26.10 28.51
N GLY A 178 8.58 -26.46 27.78
CA GLY A 178 7.95 -27.78 27.86
C GLY A 178 8.74 -28.88 27.16
N LEU A 179 9.55 -28.55 26.15
CA LEU A 179 10.44 -29.51 25.45
C LEU A 179 11.66 -29.92 26.29
N TRP A 180 11.99 -29.14 27.33
CA TRP A 180 13.12 -29.36 28.22
C TRP A 180 12.71 -30.02 29.55
N ARG A 181 11.45 -30.40 29.69
CA ARG A 181 10.92 -31.20 30.81
C ARG A 181 10.72 -32.64 30.37
#